data_AF-I3RA43-F1
#
_entry.id   AF-I3RA43-F1
#
_cell.length_a   1.000
_cell.length_b   1.000
_cell.length_c   1.000
_cell.angle_alpha   90.00
_cell.angle_beta   90.00
_cell.angle_gamma   90.00
#
_symmetry.space_group_name_H-M   'P 1'
#
loop_
_entity.id
_entity.type
_entity.pdbx_description
1 polymer ?
#
loop_
_entity_poly.entity_id
_entity_poly.type
_entity_poly.pdbx_seq_one_letter_code
_entity_poly.pdbx_strand_id
1 'polypeptide(L)'
;METEYLGKKKGRIGIKVFDERDSMHKVEVGLDGEIIFHGNDIYPHKREDRTQDEQRIMSQVEVRARYAAQQEFPDADILAPMWDPDYLDRAVEAVLNYPLEDFRRDFRDFYEAICDVERFIDDPEFKPDTEVIYKFFRMNEDNRIVDVAPVAVRYSGPSGETRQTGDVSPYAEHHDDVFCQFGCVEFEDHVTFEEHFHGVVVGHLMAQIRDLYYHMGEMPPEEYQIEGIGKLDINGDGIGDN
;
A
#
# COMPACT_ATOMS: atom_id res chain seq x y z
N MET A 1 16.09 -9.83 -2.43
CA MET A 1 16.05 -11.29 -2.22
C MET A 1 15.97 -11.98 -3.57
N GLU A 2 16.79 -13.00 -3.80
CA GLU A 2 16.74 -13.77 -5.05
C GLU A 2 15.60 -14.79 -5.01
N THR A 3 14.91 -14.98 -6.13
CA THR A 3 13.80 -15.95 -6.25
C THR A 3 13.92 -16.84 -7.47
N GLU A 4 13.48 -18.09 -7.34
CA GLU A 4 13.42 -19.08 -8.42
C GLU A 4 12.07 -19.81 -8.40
N TYR A 5 11.37 -19.84 -9.53
CA TYR A 5 10.12 -20.59 -9.68
C TYR A 5 10.40 -22.10 -9.77
N LEU A 6 9.75 -22.88 -8.91
CA LEU A 6 9.94 -24.33 -8.79
C LEU A 6 8.85 -25.16 -9.50
N GLY A 7 7.84 -24.52 -10.07
CA GLY A 7 6.71 -25.20 -10.71
C GLY A 7 5.36 -25.00 -9.99
N LYS A 8 4.27 -25.30 -10.70
CA LYS A 8 2.90 -25.26 -10.18
C LYS A 8 2.28 -26.65 -10.18
N LYS A 9 1.72 -27.08 -9.05
CA LYS A 9 1.07 -28.39 -8.90
C LYS A 9 -0.15 -28.29 -8.00
N LYS A 10 -1.30 -28.77 -8.50
CA LYS A 10 -2.58 -28.80 -7.75
C LYS A 10 -2.96 -27.43 -7.15
N GLY A 11 -2.81 -26.36 -7.94
CA GLY A 11 -3.14 -25.00 -7.50
C GLY A 11 -2.14 -24.37 -6.53
N ARG A 12 -0.96 -24.98 -6.35
CA ARG A 12 0.12 -24.44 -5.51
C ARG A 12 1.31 -24.06 -6.37
N ILE A 13 1.85 -22.87 -6.13
CA ILE A 13 3.00 -22.31 -6.84
C ILE A 13 4.20 -22.44 -5.90
N GLY A 14 5.20 -23.23 -6.30
CA GLY A 14 6.43 -23.37 -5.55
C GLY A 14 7.40 -22.24 -5.90
N ILE A 15 7.83 -21.48 -4.90
CA ILE A 15 8.85 -20.44 -5.03
C ILE A 15 9.99 -20.77 -4.08
N LYS A 16 11.22 -20.70 -4.58
CA LYS A 16 12.42 -20.68 -3.76
C LYS A 16 12.84 -19.24 -3.55
N VAL A 17 13.14 -18.88 -2.30
CA VAL A 17 13.57 -17.53 -1.92
C VAL A 17 14.89 -17.65 -1.15
N PHE A 18 15.85 -16.78 -1.45
CA PHE A 18 17.02 -16.57 -0.61
C PHE A 18 16.81 -15.29 0.20
N ASP A 19 16.88 -15.42 1.52
CA ASP A 19 16.70 -14.29 2.43
C ASP A 19 17.92 -13.36 2.47
N GLU A 20 17.86 -12.30 3.28
CA GLU A 20 18.96 -11.33 3.44
C GLU A 20 20.23 -11.91 4.09
N ARG A 21 20.18 -13.16 4.60
CA ARG A 21 21.32 -13.89 5.17
C ARG A 21 21.76 -15.06 4.28
N ASP A 22 21.36 -15.05 3.02
CA ASP A 22 21.61 -16.10 2.02
C ASP A 22 21.07 -17.49 2.42
N SER A 23 20.12 -17.56 3.36
CA SER A 23 19.42 -18.80 3.71
C SER A 23 18.34 -19.10 2.68
N MET A 24 18.22 -20.37 2.31
CA MET A 24 17.27 -20.84 1.31
C MET A 24 15.95 -21.26 1.96
N HIS A 25 14.86 -20.76 1.39
CA HIS A 25 13.49 -21.07 1.77
C HIS A 25 12.74 -21.68 0.58
N LYS A 26 11.85 -22.62 0.87
CA LYS A 26 10.88 -23.16 -0.09
C LYS A 26 9.49 -22.79 0.39
N VAL A 27 8.77 -22.05 -0.43
CA VAL A 27 7.44 -21.55 -0.14
C VAL A 27 6.46 -22.10 -1.17
N GLU A 28 5.33 -22.64 -0.73
CA GLU A 28 4.19 -22.94 -1.61
C GLU A 28 3.11 -21.88 -1.39
N VAL A 29 2.76 -21.15 -2.45
CA VAL A 29 1.74 -20.11 -2.45
C VAL A 29 0.48 -20.61 -3.18
N GLY A 30 -0.69 -20.39 -2.60
CA GLY A 30 -1.99 -20.62 -3.24
C GLY A 30 -2.28 -19.62 -4.36
N LEU A 31 -3.32 -19.89 -5.16
CA LEU A 31 -3.77 -18.93 -6.19
C LEU A 31 -4.53 -17.73 -5.61
N ASP A 32 -4.80 -17.76 -4.31
CA ASP A 32 -5.42 -16.75 -3.46
C ASP A 32 -4.40 -16.07 -2.52
N GLY A 33 -3.11 -16.34 -2.72
CA GLY A 33 -2.03 -15.78 -1.89
C GLY A 33 -1.82 -16.47 -0.54
N GLU A 34 -2.59 -17.52 -0.19
CA GLU A 34 -2.37 -18.27 1.05
C GLU A 34 -0.97 -18.94 1.05
N ILE A 35 -0.24 -18.85 2.17
CA ILE A 35 1.01 -19.61 2.34
C ILE A 35 0.67 -21.01 2.82
N ILE A 36 0.78 -21.97 1.90
CA ILE A 36 0.39 -23.36 2.15
C ILE A 36 1.54 -24.14 2.82
N PHE A 37 2.78 -23.77 2.50
CA PHE A 37 3.97 -24.38 3.06
C PHE A 37 5.11 -23.36 3.10
N HIS A 38 5.88 -23.36 4.18
CA HIS A 38 7.12 -22.60 4.32
C HIS A 38 8.17 -23.48 5.00
N GLY A 39 9.13 -23.96 4.21
CA GLY A 39 10.26 -24.77 4.69
C GLY A 39 11.57 -23.99 4.65
N ASN A 40 12.39 -24.17 5.68
CA ASN A 40 13.77 -23.66 5.78
C ASN A 40 14.57 -24.57 6.73
N ASP A 41 15.90 -24.50 6.66
CA ASP A 41 16.80 -25.36 7.47
C ASP A 41 17.53 -24.60 8.61
N ILE A 42 17.35 -23.28 8.70
CA ILE A 42 18.17 -22.39 9.56
C ILE A 42 17.38 -21.88 10.78
N TYR A 43 16.12 -21.51 10.60
CA TYR A 43 15.30 -20.85 11.60
C TYR A 43 14.34 -21.83 12.28
N PRO A 44 13.94 -21.56 13.54
CA PRO A 44 12.91 -22.35 14.21
C PRO A 44 11.59 -22.40 13.41
N HIS A 45 10.97 -23.58 13.34
CA HIS A 45 9.71 -23.75 12.63
C HIS A 45 8.50 -23.15 13.38
N LYS A 46 8.56 -23.12 14.70
CA LYS A 46 7.50 -22.53 15.52
C LYS A 46 7.77 -21.04 15.72
N ARG A 47 6.72 -20.24 15.60
CA ARG A 47 6.81 -18.79 15.77
C ARG A 47 7.25 -18.40 17.18
N GLU A 48 6.78 -19.11 18.22
CA GLU A 48 7.17 -18.82 19.61
C GLU A 48 8.66 -19.03 19.91
N ASP A 49 9.36 -19.80 19.08
CA ASP A 49 10.78 -20.11 19.24
C ASP A 49 11.68 -19.12 18.47
N ARG A 50 11.10 -18.20 17.69
CA ARG A 50 11.83 -17.21 16.88
C ARG A 50 12.05 -15.92 17.66
N THR A 51 13.21 -15.31 17.46
CA THR A 51 13.44 -13.90 17.78
C THR A 51 12.60 -12.99 16.88
N GLN A 52 12.46 -11.72 17.26
CA GLN A 52 11.75 -10.74 16.43
C GLN A 52 12.39 -10.58 15.04
N ASP A 53 13.72 -10.61 14.98
CA ASP A 53 14.45 -10.45 13.71
C ASP A 53 14.27 -11.68 12.81
N GLU A 54 14.31 -12.89 13.36
CA GLU A 54 14.01 -14.11 12.60
C GLU A 54 12.55 -14.11 12.12
N GLN A 55 11.61 -13.66 12.94
CA GLN A 55 10.22 -13.54 12.51
C GLN A 55 10.04 -12.49 11.41
N ARG A 56 10.76 -11.36 11.47
CA ARG A 56 10.77 -10.36 10.39
C ARG A 56 11.24 -10.97 9.08
N ILE A 57 12.37 -11.69 9.09
CA ILE A 57 12.92 -12.37 7.91
C ILE A 57 11.90 -13.37 7.34
N MET A 58 11.30 -14.21 8.20
CA MET A 58 10.29 -15.18 7.76
C MET A 58 9.07 -14.51 7.11
N SER A 59 8.62 -13.37 7.66
CA SER A 59 7.53 -12.60 7.04
C SER A 59 7.93 -12.02 5.69
N GLN A 60 9.13 -11.42 5.57
CA GLN A 60 9.64 -10.86 4.31
C GLN A 60 9.77 -11.94 3.23
N VAL A 61 10.24 -13.14 3.57
CA VAL A 61 10.29 -14.29 2.65
C VAL A 61 8.91 -14.64 2.12
N GLU A 62 7.88 -14.66 2.96
CA GLU A 62 6.50 -14.97 2.53
C GLU A 62 5.94 -13.89 1.61
N VAL A 63 6.15 -12.61 1.94
CA VAL A 63 5.73 -11.47 1.10
C VAL A 63 6.43 -11.55 -0.26
N ARG A 64 7.75 -11.72 -0.27
CA ARG A 64 8.53 -11.82 -1.50
C ARG A 64 8.14 -13.02 -2.35
N ALA A 65 7.80 -14.15 -1.72
CA ALA A 65 7.31 -15.34 -2.41
C ALA A 65 5.95 -15.10 -3.09
N ARG A 66 5.01 -14.40 -2.42
CA ARG A 66 3.73 -14.00 -3.04
C ARG A 66 3.96 -13.11 -4.25
N TYR A 67 4.85 -12.12 -4.13
CA TYR A 67 5.19 -11.24 -5.27
C TYR A 67 5.79 -12.01 -6.44
N ALA A 68 6.78 -12.90 -6.20
CA ALA A 68 7.31 -13.76 -7.26
C ALA A 68 6.22 -14.64 -7.90
N ALA A 69 5.30 -15.16 -7.10
CA ALA A 69 4.20 -15.99 -7.60
C ALA A 69 3.21 -15.17 -8.45
N GLN A 70 2.90 -13.93 -8.08
CA GLN A 70 2.08 -13.00 -8.87
C GLN A 70 2.74 -12.70 -10.22
N GLN A 71 4.06 -12.45 -10.26
CA GLN A 71 4.80 -12.20 -11.50
C GLN A 71 4.75 -13.38 -12.48
N GLU A 72 4.79 -14.61 -11.98
CA GLU A 72 4.67 -15.84 -12.78
C GLU A 72 3.22 -16.12 -13.22
N PHE A 73 2.23 -15.62 -12.48
CA PHE A 73 0.81 -15.84 -12.73
C PHE A 73 0.01 -14.53 -12.60
N PRO A 74 0.13 -13.59 -13.55
CA PRO A 74 -0.48 -12.26 -13.43
C PRO A 74 -2.01 -12.24 -13.31
N ASP A 75 -2.69 -13.27 -13.82
CA ASP A 75 -4.15 -13.39 -13.75
C ASP A 75 -4.66 -14.03 -12.45
N ALA A 76 -3.76 -14.46 -11.55
CA ALA A 76 -4.14 -15.04 -10.27
C ALA A 76 -4.31 -13.95 -9.21
N ASP A 77 -5.23 -14.18 -8.27
CA ASP A 77 -5.55 -13.27 -7.16
C ASP A 77 -4.59 -13.53 -5.97
N ILE A 78 -3.28 -13.45 -6.23
CA ILE A 78 -2.25 -13.75 -5.23
C ILE A 78 -1.94 -12.52 -4.38
N LEU A 79 -1.86 -11.36 -5.02
CA LEU A 79 -1.70 -10.06 -4.38
C LEU A 79 -2.90 -9.19 -4.69
N ALA A 80 -3.43 -8.57 -3.64
CA ALA A 80 -4.35 -7.45 -3.85
C ALA A 80 -3.60 -6.30 -4.54
N PRO A 81 -4.23 -5.56 -5.48
CA PRO A 81 -3.57 -4.54 -6.30
C PRO A 81 -2.74 -3.50 -5.53
N MET A 82 -3.20 -3.05 -4.36
CA MET A 82 -2.48 -2.10 -3.50
C MET A 82 -1.23 -2.68 -2.81
N TRP A 83 -0.91 -3.96 -3.02
CA TRP A 83 0.28 -4.66 -2.55
C TRP A 83 1.16 -5.16 -3.71
N ASP A 84 0.82 -4.79 -4.95
CA ASP A 84 1.60 -5.07 -6.13
C ASP A 84 2.35 -3.79 -6.58
N PRO A 85 3.69 -3.75 -6.49
CA PRO A 85 4.51 -2.65 -6.99
C PRO A 85 4.20 -2.27 -8.44
N ASP A 86 3.97 -3.25 -9.32
CA ASP A 86 3.74 -2.99 -10.75
C ASP A 86 2.36 -2.32 -10.95
N TYR A 87 1.37 -2.66 -10.12
CA TYR A 87 0.06 -2.01 -10.14
C TYR A 87 0.13 -0.56 -9.64
N LEU A 88 0.89 -0.30 -8.59
CA LEU A 88 1.09 1.04 -8.07
C LEU A 88 1.91 1.93 -9.03
N ASP A 89 2.88 1.36 -9.76
CA ASP A 89 3.61 2.10 -10.79
C ASP A 89 2.66 2.57 -11.91
N ARG A 90 1.74 1.70 -12.36
CA ARG A 90 0.65 2.08 -13.27
C ARG A 90 -0.21 3.22 -12.68
N ALA A 91 -0.41 3.24 -11.37
CA ALA A 91 -1.12 4.33 -10.70
C ALA A 91 -0.34 5.65 -10.70
N VAL A 92 0.98 5.58 -10.48
CA VAL A 92 1.88 6.74 -10.62
C VAL A 92 1.79 7.30 -12.04
N GLU A 93 1.89 6.44 -13.06
CA GLU A 93 1.74 6.85 -14.47
C GLU A 93 0.36 7.46 -14.74
N ALA A 94 -0.71 6.88 -14.18
CA ALA A 94 -2.06 7.38 -14.36
C ALA A 94 -2.25 8.79 -13.76
N VAL A 95 -1.70 9.06 -12.58
CA VAL A 95 -1.75 10.39 -11.95
C VAL A 95 -0.87 11.39 -12.71
N LEU A 96 0.33 11.00 -13.16
CA LEU A 96 1.21 11.85 -13.97
C LEU A 96 0.57 12.28 -15.29
N ASN A 97 -0.20 11.39 -15.91
CA ASN A 97 -0.90 11.64 -17.17
C ASN A 97 -2.32 12.19 -16.99
N TYR A 98 -2.79 12.39 -15.75
CA TYR A 98 -4.10 12.94 -15.49
C TYR A 98 -4.12 14.44 -15.81
N PRO A 99 -5.08 14.95 -16.61
CA PRO A 99 -5.09 16.37 -16.95
C PRO A 99 -5.13 17.24 -15.69
N LEU A 100 -4.21 18.21 -15.59
CA LEU A 100 -4.01 18.99 -14.37
C LEU A 100 -5.29 19.75 -13.93
N GLU A 101 -6.11 20.19 -14.88
CA GLU A 101 -7.39 20.84 -14.58
C GLU A 101 -8.41 19.86 -13.96
N ASP A 102 -8.43 18.61 -14.43
CA ASP A 102 -9.26 17.56 -13.83
C ASP A 102 -8.72 17.16 -12.47
N PHE A 103 -7.39 17.00 -12.32
CA PHE A 103 -6.76 16.76 -11.02
C PHE A 103 -7.14 17.85 -9.99
N ARG A 104 -7.02 19.13 -10.37
CA ARG A 104 -7.36 20.27 -9.50
C ARG A 104 -8.83 20.32 -9.12
N ARG A 105 -9.72 19.82 -9.97
CA ARG A 105 -11.14 19.69 -9.65
C ARG A 105 -11.37 18.52 -8.69
N ASP A 106 -10.83 17.36 -9.04
CA ASP A 106 -11.22 16.09 -8.44
C ASP A 106 -10.48 15.81 -7.13
N PHE A 107 -9.29 16.39 -6.90
CA PHE A 107 -8.48 16.19 -5.69
C PHE A 107 -8.51 17.38 -4.71
N ARG A 108 -9.32 18.41 -4.98
CA ARG A 108 -9.40 19.61 -4.12
C ARG A 108 -9.92 19.29 -2.72
N ASP A 109 -10.98 18.49 -2.64
CA ASP A 109 -11.56 18.06 -1.37
C ASP A 109 -10.56 17.28 -0.51
N PHE A 110 -9.69 16.49 -1.14
CA PHE A 110 -8.64 15.74 -0.45
C PHE A 110 -7.57 16.65 0.14
N TYR A 111 -7.08 17.62 -0.64
CA TYR A 111 -6.16 18.63 -0.12
C TYR A 111 -6.77 19.42 1.04
N GLU A 112 -8.01 19.89 0.88
CA GLU A 112 -8.71 20.65 1.91
C GLU A 112 -8.91 19.82 3.18
N ALA A 113 -9.21 18.53 3.07
CA ALA A 113 -9.34 17.63 4.21
C ALA A 113 -8.01 17.38 4.92
N ILE A 114 -6.89 17.24 4.18
CA ILE A 114 -5.55 17.07 4.78
C ILE A 114 -5.14 18.30 5.57
N CYS A 115 -5.49 19.49 5.09
CA CYS A 115 -5.17 20.75 5.77
C CYS A 115 -6.10 21.04 6.96
N ASP A 116 -7.38 20.68 6.87
CA ASP A 116 -8.40 21.01 7.86
C ASP A 116 -9.54 19.99 7.82
N VAL A 117 -9.32 18.86 8.50
CA VAL A 117 -10.24 17.72 8.51
C VAL A 117 -11.57 18.03 9.19
N GLU A 118 -11.60 18.96 10.15
CA GLU A 118 -12.82 19.31 10.91
C GLU A 118 -13.94 19.81 9.99
N ARG A 119 -13.58 20.42 8.85
CA ARG A 119 -14.54 20.87 7.84
C ARG A 119 -15.29 19.74 7.13
N PHE A 120 -14.78 18.51 7.22
CA PHE A 120 -15.34 17.32 6.59
C PHE A 120 -16.02 16.37 7.59
N ILE A 121 -16.11 16.78 8.86
CA ILE A 121 -16.68 15.98 9.94
C ILE A 121 -17.78 16.77 10.66
N ASP A 122 -19.03 16.33 10.51
CA ASP A 122 -20.18 16.82 11.28
C ASP A 122 -20.43 15.93 12.50
N ASP A 123 -19.39 15.74 13.31
CA ASP A 123 -19.43 14.96 14.55
C ASP A 123 -18.82 15.79 15.70
N PRO A 124 -19.64 16.27 16.65
CA PRO A 124 -19.16 17.08 17.77
C PRO A 124 -18.30 16.30 18.77
N GLU A 125 -18.27 14.96 18.66
CA GLU A 125 -17.42 14.09 19.48
C GLU A 125 -16.09 13.74 18.81
N PHE A 126 -15.86 14.25 17.59
CA PHE A 126 -14.60 14.07 16.86
C PHE A 126 -13.41 14.55 17.69
N LYS A 127 -12.31 13.79 17.59
CA LYS A 127 -11.02 14.15 18.15
C LYS A 127 -9.97 14.05 17.06
N PRO A 128 -9.23 15.13 16.79
CA PRO A 128 -8.04 15.10 15.94
C PRO A 128 -7.02 14.05 16.42
N ASP A 129 -6.08 13.71 15.55
CA ASP A 129 -5.01 12.72 15.73
C ASP A 129 -5.48 11.25 15.63
N THR A 130 -6.73 11.01 15.25
CA THR A 130 -7.27 9.65 15.06
C THR A 130 -7.79 9.40 13.64
N GLU A 131 -7.73 10.43 12.80
CA GLU A 131 -8.24 10.43 11.45
C GLU A 131 -7.27 9.83 10.44
N VAL A 132 -7.84 9.13 9.47
CA VAL A 132 -7.19 8.77 8.23
C VAL A 132 -8.08 9.24 7.09
N ILE A 133 -7.50 10.08 6.23
CA ILE A 133 -8.14 10.73 5.12
C ILE A 133 -7.78 9.93 3.87
N TYR A 134 -8.80 9.48 3.14
CA TYR A 134 -8.67 8.65 1.97
C TYR A 134 -9.15 9.36 0.72
N LYS A 135 -8.42 9.14 -0.37
CA LYS A 135 -8.85 9.48 -1.72
C LYS A 135 -8.71 8.27 -2.62
N PHE A 136 -9.82 7.82 -3.17
CA PHE A 136 -9.87 6.67 -4.07
C PHE A 136 -9.99 7.12 -5.52
N PHE A 137 -9.38 6.37 -6.42
CA PHE A 137 -9.59 6.53 -7.86
C PHE A 137 -9.47 5.19 -8.57
N ARG A 138 -10.19 5.07 -9.69
CA ARG A 138 -10.18 3.89 -10.54
C ARG A 138 -9.35 4.15 -11.79
N MET A 139 -8.50 3.20 -12.14
CA MET A 139 -7.82 3.17 -13.43
C MET A 139 -8.42 2.14 -14.37
N ASN A 140 -8.26 2.34 -15.68
CA ASN A 140 -8.51 1.33 -16.68
C ASN A 140 -7.21 0.61 -17.11
N GLU A 141 -7.34 -0.34 -18.03
CA GLU A 141 -6.20 -1.10 -18.59
C GLU A 141 -5.15 -0.24 -19.31
N ASP A 142 -5.54 0.95 -19.79
CA ASP A 142 -4.64 1.92 -20.47
C ASP A 142 -3.96 2.90 -19.49
N ASN A 143 -3.97 2.59 -18.19
CA ASN A 143 -3.41 3.43 -17.11
C ASN A 143 -4.03 4.84 -17.11
N ARG A 144 -5.33 4.95 -17.37
CA ARG A 144 -6.08 6.21 -17.27
C ARG A 144 -7.00 6.20 -16.07
N ILE A 145 -6.96 7.28 -15.28
CA ILE A 145 -7.98 7.53 -14.27
C ILE A 145 -9.32 7.74 -14.99
N VAL A 146 -10.29 6.89 -14.69
CA VAL A 146 -11.64 6.93 -15.27
C VAL A 146 -12.69 7.39 -14.28
N ASP A 147 -12.38 7.34 -12.99
CA ASP A 147 -13.29 7.75 -11.92
C ASP A 147 -12.51 8.13 -10.66
N VAL A 148 -13.02 9.09 -9.90
CA VAL A 148 -12.39 9.60 -8.66
C VAL A 148 -13.48 9.76 -7.61
N ALA A 149 -13.31 9.09 -6.48
CA ALA A 149 -14.26 9.15 -5.37
C ALA A 149 -14.22 10.51 -4.66
N PRO A 150 -15.30 10.94 -4.00
CA PRO A 150 -15.22 11.97 -2.97
C PRO A 150 -14.22 11.58 -1.87
N VAL A 151 -13.64 12.57 -1.19
CA VAL A 151 -12.82 12.31 0.01
C VAL A 151 -13.63 11.56 1.07
N ALA A 152 -12.99 10.58 1.71
CA ALA A 152 -13.54 9.90 2.88
C ALA A 152 -12.61 10.10 4.07
N VAL A 153 -13.18 10.28 5.26
CA VAL A 153 -12.41 10.40 6.50
C VAL A 153 -12.88 9.33 7.45
N ARG A 154 -11.95 8.48 7.89
CA ARG A 154 -12.18 7.47 8.93
C ARG A 154 -11.55 7.95 10.22
N TYR A 155 -12.23 7.80 11.35
CA TYR A 155 -11.70 8.22 12.65
C TYR A 155 -12.27 7.37 13.79
N SER A 156 -11.67 7.47 14.97
CA SER A 156 -12.13 6.75 16.16
C SER A 156 -13.17 7.56 16.92
N GLY A 157 -14.35 6.96 17.13
CA GLY A 157 -15.37 7.50 18.02
C GLY A 157 -15.00 7.37 19.50
N PRO A 158 -15.77 7.98 20.42
CA PRO A 158 -15.46 8.02 21.84
C PRO A 158 -15.37 6.66 22.54
N SER A 159 -16.01 5.62 21.99
CA SER A 159 -15.95 4.25 22.52
C SER A 159 -14.93 3.36 21.80
N GLY A 160 -14.12 3.95 20.91
CA GLY A 160 -13.15 3.25 20.07
C GLY A 160 -13.76 2.61 18.83
N GLU A 161 -15.03 2.89 18.53
CA GLU A 161 -15.68 2.45 17.31
C GLU A 161 -15.18 3.24 16.10
N THR A 162 -14.99 2.58 14.96
CA THR A 162 -14.64 3.27 13.71
C THR A 162 -15.86 4.01 13.17
N ARG A 163 -15.72 5.33 12.97
CA ARG A 163 -16.68 6.19 12.27
C ARG A 163 -16.09 6.62 10.93
N GLN A 164 -16.95 7.00 9.98
CA GLN A 164 -16.53 7.45 8.65
C GLN A 164 -17.46 8.54 8.11
N THR A 165 -16.87 9.54 7.44
CA THR A 165 -17.57 10.45 6.51
C THR A 165 -17.12 10.19 5.07
N GLY A 166 -17.95 10.54 4.09
CA GLY A 166 -17.74 10.20 2.69
C GLY A 166 -18.19 8.77 2.36
N ASP A 167 -19.04 8.63 1.34
CA ASP A 167 -19.46 7.32 0.83
C ASP A 167 -18.46 6.83 -0.23
N VAL A 168 -17.66 5.85 0.16
CA VAL A 168 -16.69 5.16 -0.70
C VAL A 168 -17.02 3.68 -0.84
N SER A 169 -18.23 3.24 -0.47
CA SER A 169 -18.65 1.84 -0.66
C SER A 169 -18.46 1.36 -2.11
N PRO A 170 -18.81 2.17 -3.14
CA PRO A 170 -18.59 1.79 -4.54
C PRO A 170 -17.13 1.70 -4.96
N TYR A 171 -16.17 1.98 -4.07
CA TYR A 171 -14.73 1.81 -4.33
C TYR A 171 -14.10 0.79 -3.39
N ALA A 172 -14.48 0.81 -2.11
CA ALA A 172 -14.03 -0.17 -1.12
C ALA A 172 -14.49 -1.61 -1.44
N GLU A 173 -15.57 -1.77 -2.21
CA GLU A 173 -16.03 -3.07 -2.71
C GLU A 173 -15.21 -3.62 -3.89
N HIS A 174 -14.46 -2.77 -4.60
CA HIS A 174 -13.61 -3.21 -5.71
C HIS A 174 -12.16 -3.26 -5.26
N HIS A 175 -11.61 -4.47 -5.26
CA HIS A 175 -10.22 -4.72 -4.89
C HIS A 175 -9.20 -4.00 -5.80
N ASP A 176 -9.64 -3.50 -6.96
CA ASP A 176 -8.81 -2.87 -7.99
C ASP A 176 -8.67 -1.35 -7.83
N ASP A 177 -9.39 -0.72 -6.89
CA ASP A 177 -9.29 0.74 -6.75
C ASP A 177 -8.00 1.15 -6.02
N VAL A 178 -7.38 2.22 -6.52
CA VAL A 178 -6.18 2.81 -5.90
C VAL A 178 -6.61 3.82 -4.86
N PHE A 179 -5.87 3.88 -3.74
CA PHE A 179 -6.10 4.91 -2.75
C PHE A 179 -4.83 5.57 -2.23
N CYS A 180 -4.94 6.87 -1.98
CA CYS A 180 -4.03 7.64 -1.16
C CYS A 180 -4.58 7.73 0.26
N GLN A 181 -3.69 7.65 1.26
CA GLN A 181 -4.07 7.78 2.66
C GLN A 181 -3.13 8.77 3.36
N PHE A 182 -3.69 9.71 4.11
CA PHE A 182 -2.93 10.70 4.88
C PHE A 182 -3.61 10.95 6.22
N GLY A 183 -2.82 11.33 7.23
CA GLY A 183 -3.35 12.09 8.36
C GLY A 183 -3.46 13.58 8.02
N CYS A 184 -3.80 14.42 8.99
CA CYS A 184 -3.66 15.86 8.81
C CYS A 184 -2.18 16.23 8.65
N VAL A 185 -1.89 17.13 7.70
CA VAL A 185 -0.53 17.61 7.43
C VAL A 185 -0.54 19.13 7.36
N GLU A 186 0.31 19.75 8.18
CA GLU A 186 0.64 21.17 8.02
C GLU A 186 1.69 21.31 6.92
N PHE A 187 1.25 21.72 5.73
CA PHE A 187 2.15 22.04 4.64
C PHE A 187 2.92 23.34 4.91
N GLU A 188 4.17 23.42 4.46
CA GLU A 188 4.92 24.67 4.49
C GLU A 188 4.21 25.75 3.65
N ASP A 189 4.32 27.03 4.04
CA ASP A 189 3.61 28.15 3.39
C ASP A 189 3.81 28.25 1.86
N HIS A 190 4.92 27.71 1.35
CA HIS A 190 5.25 27.74 -0.07
C HIS A 190 4.62 26.58 -0.86
N VAL A 191 4.08 25.56 -0.18
CA VAL A 191 3.42 24.40 -0.77
C VAL A 191 1.95 24.71 -0.99
N THR A 192 1.63 25.04 -2.24
CA THR A 192 0.27 25.38 -2.68
C THR A 192 -0.44 24.20 -3.36
N PHE A 193 -1.77 24.17 -3.29
CA PHE A 193 -2.57 23.18 -4.01
C PHE A 193 -2.30 23.19 -5.52
N GLU A 194 -2.31 24.38 -6.11
CA GLU A 194 -2.27 24.56 -7.56
C GLU A 194 -0.93 24.13 -8.19
N GLU A 195 0.17 24.25 -7.46
CA GLU A 195 1.52 24.00 -7.99
C GLU A 195 2.15 22.71 -7.46
N HIS A 196 1.86 22.32 -6.21
CA HIS A 196 2.64 21.28 -5.52
C HIS A 196 1.85 20.02 -5.19
N PHE A 197 0.54 20.10 -4.96
CA PHE A 197 -0.22 18.95 -4.44
C PHE A 197 -0.28 17.75 -5.39
N HIS A 198 -0.22 17.97 -6.70
CA HIS A 198 -0.03 16.88 -7.67
C HIS A 198 1.23 16.07 -7.39
N GLY A 199 2.35 16.75 -7.13
CA GLY A 199 3.61 16.12 -6.74
C GLY A 199 3.55 15.41 -5.40
N VAL A 200 2.75 15.93 -4.45
CA VAL A 200 2.52 15.26 -3.15
C VAL A 200 1.81 13.91 -3.34
N VAL A 201 0.77 13.86 -4.18
CA VAL A 201 0.03 12.62 -4.47
C VAL A 201 0.93 11.61 -5.20
N VAL A 202 1.68 12.05 -6.21
CA VAL A 202 2.65 11.21 -6.93
C VAL A 202 3.72 10.67 -5.97
N GLY A 203 4.31 11.55 -5.16
CA GLY A 203 5.32 11.17 -4.17
C GLY A 203 4.79 10.17 -3.14
N HIS A 204 3.54 10.32 -2.71
CA HIS A 204 2.92 9.34 -1.81
C HIS A 204 2.80 7.96 -2.44
N LEU A 205 2.30 7.84 -3.67
CA LEU A 205 2.21 6.54 -4.36
C LEU A 205 3.59 5.91 -4.59
N MET A 206 4.60 6.71 -4.95
CA MET A 206 5.99 6.25 -5.05
C MET A 206 6.54 5.78 -3.70
N ALA A 207 6.22 6.47 -2.60
CA ALA A 207 6.57 6.05 -1.25
C ALA A 207 5.83 4.77 -0.81
N GLN A 208 4.61 4.52 -1.30
CA GLN A 208 3.95 3.22 -1.10
C GLN A 208 4.72 2.09 -1.81
N ILE A 209 5.17 2.29 -3.05
CA ILE A 209 6.01 1.32 -3.78
C ILE A 209 7.29 1.03 -3.01
N ARG A 210 7.98 2.09 -2.55
CA ARG A 210 9.17 1.99 -1.69
C ARG A 210 8.95 1.07 -0.50
N ASP A 211 7.85 1.28 0.22
CA ASP A 211 7.51 0.51 1.41
C ASP A 211 7.26 -0.97 1.10
N LEU A 212 6.63 -1.28 -0.05
CA LEU A 212 6.43 -2.68 -0.48
C LEU A 212 7.76 -3.40 -0.70
N TYR A 213 8.78 -2.74 -1.26
CA TYR A 213 10.12 -3.34 -1.39
C TYR A 213 10.77 -3.60 -0.04
N TYR A 214 10.70 -2.65 0.89
CA TYR A 214 11.20 -2.88 2.24
C TYR A 214 10.43 -3.98 2.98
N HIS A 215 9.12 -4.10 2.73
CA HIS A 215 8.30 -5.18 3.25
C HIS A 215 8.67 -6.55 2.67
N MET A 216 9.28 -6.58 1.47
CA MET A 216 9.91 -7.77 0.89
C MET A 216 11.37 -7.99 1.36
N GLY A 217 11.92 -7.09 2.18
CA GLY A 217 13.32 -7.09 2.58
C GLY A 217 14.27 -6.81 1.41
N GLU A 218 13.84 -5.96 0.49
CA GLU A 218 14.62 -5.51 -0.66
C GLU A 218 14.84 -4.00 -0.61
N MET A 219 15.93 -3.56 -1.22
CA MET A 219 16.11 -2.14 -1.51
C MET A 219 15.22 -1.79 -2.72
N PRO A 220 14.37 -0.75 -2.62
CA PRO A 220 13.58 -0.32 -3.77
C PRO A 220 14.46 0.19 -4.91
N PRO A 221 13.97 0.17 -6.16
CA PRO A 221 14.60 0.86 -7.28
C PRO A 221 14.89 2.33 -6.96
N GLU A 222 15.95 2.89 -7.55
CA GLU A 222 16.47 4.23 -7.21
C GLU A 222 15.40 5.33 -7.33
N GLU A 223 14.52 5.24 -8.33
CA GLU A 223 13.41 6.18 -8.53
C GLU A 223 12.39 6.22 -7.39
N TYR A 224 12.22 5.12 -6.64
CA TYR A 224 11.31 5.03 -5.49
C TYR A 224 12.03 5.27 -4.15
N GLN A 225 13.34 5.52 -4.14
CA GLN A 225 14.09 5.85 -2.92
C GLN A 225 13.87 7.32 -2.51
N ILE A 226 12.61 7.71 -2.34
CA ILE A 226 12.19 9.06 -1.98
C ILE A 226 11.83 9.14 -0.49
N GLU A 227 11.93 10.34 0.07
CA GLU A 227 11.38 10.66 1.39
C GLU A 227 9.88 10.97 1.25
N GLY A 228 9.10 10.64 2.29
CA GLY A 228 7.67 10.90 2.32
C GLY A 228 6.85 9.78 2.95
N ILE A 229 5.59 10.11 3.21
CA ILE A 229 4.58 9.25 3.83
C ILE A 229 4.19 8.16 2.83
N GLY A 230 4.29 6.89 3.23
CA GLY A 230 3.90 5.75 2.41
C GLY A 230 2.69 4.99 2.95
N LYS A 231 2.72 3.66 2.86
CA LYS A 231 1.62 2.78 3.34
C LYS A 231 1.97 2.08 4.66
N LEU A 232 3.25 1.82 4.90
CA LEU A 232 3.72 1.02 6.02
C LEU A 232 4.58 1.90 6.92
N ASP A 233 4.48 1.70 8.23
CA ASP A 233 5.34 2.38 9.18
C ASP A 233 6.74 1.76 9.23
N ILE A 234 7.42 1.80 8.07
CA ILE A 234 8.79 1.30 7.90
C ILE A 234 9.80 2.42 8.21
N ASN A 235 9.38 3.67 8.07
CA ASN A 235 10.20 4.85 8.31
C ASN A 235 9.86 5.63 9.59
N GLY A 236 8.98 5.11 10.46
CA GLY A 236 8.60 5.82 11.69
C GLY A 236 7.75 7.07 11.40
N ASP A 237 6.98 7.06 10.32
CA ASP A 237 6.06 8.15 9.95
C ASP A 237 4.69 8.04 10.65
N GLY A 238 4.47 6.96 11.41
CA GLY A 238 3.39 6.84 12.39
C GLY A 238 2.01 6.50 11.80
N ILE A 239 1.93 6.03 10.54
CA ILE A 239 0.64 5.71 9.88
C ILE A 239 0.31 4.19 9.92
N GLY A 240 1.18 3.36 10.49
CA GLY A 240 1.05 1.89 10.48
C GLY A 240 0.60 1.22 11.79
N ASP A 241 0.39 1.98 12.87
CA ASP A 241 -0.12 1.43 14.13
C ASP A 241 -1.65 1.30 14.07
N ASN A 242 -2.15 0.21 13.48
CA ASN A 242 -3.51 -0.31 13.72
C ASN A 242 -3.55 -1.84 13.69
#